data_AF-A0A1V5C3N4-F1
#
_entry.id   AF-A0A1V5C3N4-F1
#
_cell.length_a   1.000
_cell.length_b   1.000
_cell.length_c   1.000
_cell.angle_alpha   90.00
_cell.angle_beta   90.00
_cell.angle_gamma   90.00
#
_symmetry.space_group_name_H-M   'P 1'
#
loop_
_entity.id
_entity.type
_entity.pdbx_description
1 polymer ?
#
loop_
_entity_poly.entity_id
_entity_poly.type
_entity_poly.pdbx_seq_one_letter_code
_entity_poly.pdbx_strand_id
1 'polypeptide(L)' 'MVAPKDCIATAMNPTAFVPNRAFRRTYNRLFKKDPCAANMLLLITELADDQGRVTIPQPHEENLARLMLERFDDPRRYQL' A
#
# COMPACT_ATOMS: atom_id res chain seq x y z
N MET A 1 16.35 23.42 16.80
CA MET A 1 16.61 22.04 17.21
C MET A 1 15.83 21.13 16.29
N VAL A 2 16.53 20.51 15.33
CA VAL A 2 15.96 19.57 14.36
C VAL A 2 15.94 18.21 15.03
N ALA A 3 14.74 17.68 15.32
CA ALA A 3 14.58 16.30 15.77
C ALA A 3 14.87 15.34 14.59
N PRO A 4 15.46 14.16 14.86
CA PRO A 4 16.17 13.33 13.88
C PRO A 4 15.26 12.67 12.83
N LYS A 5 15.84 12.48 11.64
CA LYS A 5 15.25 11.92 10.40
C LYS A 5 14.98 10.40 10.45
N ASP A 6 14.66 9.83 11.61
CA ASP A 6 14.75 8.38 11.83
C ASP A 6 13.44 7.69 12.25
N CYS A 7 12.29 8.13 11.72
CA CYS A 7 11.01 7.47 12.00
C CYS A 7 10.34 6.78 10.79
N ILE A 8 10.97 6.73 9.61
CA ILE A 8 10.32 6.22 8.37
C ILE A 8 10.85 4.85 7.92
N ALA A 9 11.58 4.09 8.75
CA ALA A 9 12.15 2.82 8.28
C ALA A 9 12.32 1.75 9.37
N THR A 10 11.25 1.21 9.94
CA THR A 10 11.23 -0.11 10.61
C THR A 10 9.76 -0.52 10.81
N ALA A 11 9.08 -1.15 9.86
CA ALA A 11 9.30 -2.52 9.44
C ALA A 11 8.68 -2.74 8.05
N MET A 12 9.50 -2.66 7.00
CA MET A 12 9.17 -3.39 5.77
C MET A 12 9.40 -4.87 6.07
N ASN A 13 8.37 -5.55 6.57
CA ASN A 13 8.41 -7.01 6.68
C ASN A 13 8.50 -7.56 5.25
N PRO A 14 9.56 -8.30 4.89
CA PRO A 14 9.76 -8.82 3.55
C PRO A 14 8.94 -10.09 3.29
N THR A 15 7.84 -10.32 4.02
CA THR A 15 6.84 -11.30 3.61
C THR A 15 6.03 -10.68 2.48
N ALA A 16 6.62 -10.64 1.29
CA ALA A 16 5.99 -10.14 0.07
C ALA A 16 4.56 -10.70 0.02
N PHE A 17 3.58 -9.81 0.17
CA PHE A 17 2.18 -10.20 0.22
C PHE A 17 1.86 -11.06 -1.01
N VAL A 18 1.46 -12.32 -0.78
CA VAL A 18 1.09 -13.23 -1.88
C VAL A 18 -0.43 -13.22 -2.05
N PRO A 19 -0.96 -12.61 -3.12
CA PRO A 19 -2.39 -12.48 -3.29
C PRO A 19 -3.04 -13.84 -3.57
N ASN A 20 -3.95 -14.24 -2.69
CA ASN A 20 -4.76 -15.45 -2.86
C ASN A 20 -5.87 -15.24 -3.92
N ARG A 21 -6.55 -16.34 -4.31
CA ARG A 21 -7.60 -16.31 -5.35
C ARG A 21 -8.74 -15.36 -5.03
N ALA A 22 -9.13 -15.24 -3.76
CA ALA A 22 -10.21 -14.35 -3.33
C ALA A 22 -9.79 -12.89 -3.49
N PHE A 23 -8.58 -12.54 -3.05
CA PHE A 23 -8.01 -11.20 -3.21
C PHE A 23 -7.93 -10.80 -4.69
N ARG A 24 -7.38 -11.67 -5.55
CA ARG A 24 -7.29 -11.42 -7.00
C ARG A 24 -8.66 -11.12 -7.61
N ARG A 25 -9.69 -11.86 -7.21
CA ARG A 25 -11.07 -11.63 -7.70
C ARG A 25 -11.59 -10.27 -7.26
N THR A 26 -11.35 -9.88 -6.02
CA THR A 26 -11.76 -8.57 -5.48
C THR A 26 -11.01 -7.44 -6.18
N TYR A 27 -9.69 -7.54 -6.27
CA TYR A 27 -8.84 -6.57 -6.96
C TYR A 27 -9.28 -6.40 -8.43
N ASN A 28 -9.44 -7.50 -9.19
CA ASN A 28 -9.85 -7.41 -10.60
C ASN A 28 -11.23 -6.77 -10.79
N ARG A 29 -12.15 -6.97 -9.85
CA ARG A 29 -13.47 -6.31 -9.88
C ARG A 29 -13.38 -4.84 -9.55
N LEU A 30 -12.57 -4.48 -8.55
CA LEU A 30 -12.36 -3.10 -8.13
C LEU A 30 -11.63 -2.32 -9.22
N PHE A 31 -10.58 -2.90 -9.81
CA PHE A 31 -9.76 -2.29 -10.86
C PHE A 31 -10.58 -1.87 -12.08
N LYS A 32 -11.56 -2.70 -12.48
CA LYS A 32 -12.48 -2.36 -13.59
C LYS A 32 -13.38 -1.16 -13.30
N LYS A 33 -13.63 -0.86 -12.01
CA LYS A 33 -14.45 0.28 -11.58
C LYS A 33 -13.60 1.52 -11.32
N ASP A 34 -12.51 1.33 -10.58
CA ASP A 34 -11.55 2.35 -10.19
C ASP A 34 -10.16 1.71 -10.04
N PRO A 35 -9.28 1.91 -11.05
CA PRO A 35 -7.90 1.43 -11.01
C PRO A 35 -7.10 1.95 -9.81
N CYS A 36 -7.32 3.20 -9.40
CA CYS A 36 -6.60 3.84 -8.31
C CYS A 36 -6.98 3.22 -6.97
N ALA A 37 -8.28 3.01 -6.73
CA ALA A 37 -8.77 2.34 -5.52
C ALA A 37 -8.27 0.89 -5.41
N ALA A 38 -8.15 0.18 -6.54
CA ALA A 38 -7.61 -1.18 -6.54
C ALA A 38 -6.12 -1.21 -6.14
N ASN A 39 -5.33 -0.30 -6.70
CA ASN A 39 -3.91 -0.18 -6.36
C ASN A 39 -3.69 0.32 -4.93
N MET A 40 -4.57 1.20 -4.44
CA MET A 40 -4.57 1.61 -3.03
C MET A 40 -4.83 0.41 -2.10
N LEU A 41 -5.80 -0.44 -2.43
CA LEU A 41 -6.06 -1.67 -1.68
C LEU A 41 -4.84 -2.60 -1.66
N LEU A 42 -4.16 -2.77 -2.81
CA LEU A 42 -2.94 -3.56 -2.90
C LEU A 42 -1.84 -3.00 -1.99
N LEU A 43 -1.56 -1.70 -2.07
CA LEU A 43 -0.55 -1.05 -1.22
C LEU A 43 -0.86 -1.22 0.27
N ILE A 44 -2.10 -0.94 0.69
CA ILE A 44 -2.50 -1.06 2.10
C ILE A 44 -2.32 -2.51 2.59
N THR A 45 -2.58 -3.48 1.72
CA THR A 45 -2.42 -4.90 2.07
C THR A 45 -0.95 -5.29 2.16
N GLU A 46 -0.08 -4.72 1.30
CA GLU A 46 1.38 -4.90 1.40
C GLU A 46 1.97 -4.25 2.67
N LEU A 47 1.36 -3.17 3.15
CA LEU A 47 1.76 -2.47 4.38
C LEU A 47 1.20 -3.10 5.66
N ALA A 48 0.21 -3.98 5.54
CA ALA A 48 -0.43 -4.60 6.69
C ALA A 48 0.50 -5.62 7.36
N ASP A 49 0.51 -5.64 8.69
CA ASP A 49 1.16 -6.70 9.45
C ASP A 49 0.38 -8.04 9.37
N ASP A 50 0.91 -9.10 9.99
CA ASP A 50 0.26 -10.42 10.03
C ASP A 50 -1.11 -10.41 10.76
N GLN A 51 -1.42 -9.33 11.49
CA GLN A 51 -2.70 -9.10 12.16
C GLN A 51 -3.65 -8.20 11.34
N GLY A 52 -3.26 -7.80 10.12
CA GLY A 52 -4.03 -6.92 9.25
C GLY A 52 -4.01 -5.45 9.67
N ARG A 53 -3.06 -5.03 10.53
CA ARG A 53 -2.95 -3.64 11.01
C ARG A 53 -1.98 -2.88 10.12
N VAL A 54 -2.35 -1.63 9.82
CA VAL A 54 -1.58 -0.75 8.95
C VAL A 54 -1.17 0.47 9.76
N THR A 55 0.14 0.72 9.83
CA THR A 55 0.69 1.87 10.55
C THR A 55 1.21 2.87 9.55
N ILE A 56 0.52 4.00 9.40
CA ILE A 56 0.94 5.12 8.55
C ILE A 56 1.30 6.28 9.46
N PRO A 57 2.51 6.88 9.35
CA PRO A 57 2.85 8.05 10.14
C PRO A 57 1.95 9.24 9.79
N GLN A 58 1.76 10.17 10.74
CA GLN A 58 1.09 11.44 10.46
C GLN A 58 2.01 12.39 9.67
N PRO A 59 1.47 13.18 8.72
CA PRO A 59 0.07 13.18 8.25
C PRO A 59 -0.25 11.97 7.36
N HIS A 60 -1.33 11.26 7.67
CA HIS A 60 -1.63 9.95 7.08
C HIS A 60 -1.87 9.99 5.57
N GLU A 61 -2.64 10.96 5.08
CA GLU A 61 -3.04 11.05 3.66
C GLU A 61 -1.85 11.35 2.75
N GLU A 62 -1.00 12.30 3.15
CA GLU A 62 0.20 12.68 2.39
C GLU A 62 1.21 11.54 2.33
N ASN A 63 1.45 10.87 3.47
CA ASN A 63 2.36 9.73 3.51
C ASN A 63 1.82 8.56 2.67
N LEU A 64 0.51 8.31 2.68
CA LEU A 64 -0.09 7.27 1.84
C LEU A 64 -0.01 7.63 0.34
N ALA A 65 -0.26 8.89 -0.02
CA ALA A 65 -0.12 9.36 -1.39
C ALA A 65 1.33 9.22 -1.89
N ARG A 66 2.31 9.55 -1.03
CA ARG A 66 3.72 9.37 -1.32
C ARG A 66 4.07 7.91 -1.54
N LEU A 67 3.63 7.01 -0.66
CA LEU A 67 3.86 5.57 -0.80
C LEU A 67 3.22 5.01 -2.09
N MET A 68 2.03 5.49 -2.48
CA MET A 68 1.42 5.12 -3.76
C MET A 68 2.29 5.50 -4.96
N LEU A 69 2.86 6.71 -4.95
CA LEU A 69 3.74 7.19 -6.02
C LEU A 69 5.10 6.48 -6.03
N GLU A 70 5.64 6.15 -4.86
CA GLU A 70 6.89 5.38 -4.75
C GLU A 70 6.70 3.92 -5.18
N ARG A 71 5.54 3.32 -4.91
CA ARG A 71 5.25 1.91 -5.23
C ARG A 71 4.79 1.69 -6.66
N PHE A 72 4.07 2.64 -7.25
CA PHE A 72 3.44 2.50 -8.57
C PHE A 72 3.81 3.67 -9.50
N ASP A 73 4.56 3.37 -10.56
CA ASP A 73 4.91 4.36 -11.60
C ASP A 73 3.66 4.99 -12.25
N ASP A 74 2.60 4.19 -12.42
CA ASP A 74 1.29 4.62 -12.89
C ASP A 74 0.21 3.99 -12.00
N PRO A 75 -0.45 4.78 -11.13
CA PRO A 75 -1.46 4.28 -10.20
C PRO A 75 -2.74 3.82 -10.90
N ARG A 76 -2.85 3.98 -12.23
CA ARG A 76 -3.98 3.49 -13.04
C ARG A 76 -3.67 2.23 -13.82
N ARG A 77 -2.41 1.77 -13.83
CA ARG A 77 -2.04 0.49 -14.45
C ARG A 77 -2.38 -0.68 -13.55
N TYR A 78 -2.54 -1.84 -14.16
CA TYR A 78 -2.74 -3.10 -13.46
C TYR A 78 -1.42 -3.53 -12.80
N GLN A 79 -1.43 -3.83 -11.49
CA GLN A 79 -0.21 -4.03 -10.69
C GLN A 79 -0.19 -5.35 -9.90
N LEU A 80 -1.24 -6.18 -10.02
CA LEU A 80 -1.36 -7.47 -9.34
C LEU A 80 -0.82 -8.62 -10.19
#